data_AF-A0A661C7X5-F1
#
_entry.id   AF-A0A661C7X5-F1
#
_cell.length_a   1.000
_cell.length_b   1.000
_cell.length_c   1.000
_cell.angle_alpha   90.00
_cell.angle_beta   90.00
_cell.angle_gamma   90.00
#
_symmetry.space_group_name_H-M   'P 1'
#
loop_
_entity.id
_entity.type
_entity.pdbx_description
1 polymer ?
#
loop_
_entity_poly.entity_id
_entity_poly.type
_entity_poly.pdbx_seq_one_letter_code
_entity_poly.pdbx_strand_id
1 'polypeptide(L)'
;KQSTTEKEEFIMDVNQDETDRVFIQNNVDLIIHGHTHRPMIHHKKVNDRDTTRVVLGDWHETGSYLRINDASAELKLQTYQ
;
A
#
# COMPACT_ATOMS: atom_id res chain seq x y z
N LYS A 1 7.54 8.98 33.99
CA LYS A 1 6.74 8.45 32.85
C LYS A 1 7.56 8.68 31.60
N GLN A 2 8.26 7.63 31.16
CA GLN A 2 9.20 7.69 30.05
C GLN A 2 8.44 7.19 28.83
N SER A 3 8.26 8.06 27.83
CA SER A 3 7.41 7.87 26.66
C SER A 3 7.93 6.74 25.77
N THR A 4 7.10 5.72 25.57
CA THR A 4 7.31 4.59 24.65
C THR A 4 6.85 4.91 23.22
N THR A 5 7.12 6.12 22.73
CA THR A 5 6.54 6.60 21.46
C THR A 5 7.27 6.09 20.21
N GLU A 6 8.52 5.63 20.33
CA GLU A 6 9.32 5.24 19.15
C GLU A 6 9.22 3.75 18.78
N LYS A 7 8.70 2.89 19.66
CA LYS A 7 8.71 1.42 19.46
C LYS A 7 7.43 0.84 18.85
N GLU A 8 6.39 1.65 18.64
CA GLU A 8 5.09 1.17 18.16
C GLU A 8 4.86 1.40 16.65
N GLU A 9 5.59 2.33 16.01
CA GLU A 9 5.34 2.70 14.61
C GLU A 9 5.69 1.62 13.57
N PHE A 10 6.57 0.68 13.90
CA PHE A 10 6.96 -0.41 13.01
C PHE A 10 6.01 -1.62 13.10
N ILE A 11 5.27 -1.74 14.21
CA ILE A 11 4.30 -2.84 14.46
C ILE A 11 2.91 -2.52 13.85
N MET A 12 2.68 -1.28 13.40
CA MET A 12 1.41 -0.85 12.77
C MET A 12 1.39 -0.94 11.24
N ASP A 13 2.48 -1.35 10.61
CA ASP A 13 2.48 -1.58 9.16
C ASP A 13 1.86 -2.95 8.83
N VAL A 14 1.43 -3.12 7.58
CA VAL A 14 0.76 -4.34 7.15
C VAL A 14 1.72 -5.53 7.25
N ASN A 15 1.27 -6.62 7.88
CA ASN A 15 2.02 -7.86 7.89
C ASN A 15 2.18 -8.40 6.47
N GLN A 16 3.42 -8.60 6.02
CA GLN A 16 3.73 -9.07 4.68
C GLN A 16 3.16 -10.46 4.40
N ASP A 17 3.13 -11.34 5.39
CA ASP A 17 2.55 -12.68 5.26
C ASP A 17 1.05 -12.61 4.97
N GLU A 18 0.36 -11.63 5.56
CA GLU A 18 -1.06 -11.43 5.30
C GLU A 18 -1.29 -10.89 3.89
N THR A 19 -0.45 -9.97 3.41
CA THR A 19 -0.58 -9.51 2.03
C THR A 19 -0.32 -10.61 1.01
N ASP A 20 0.68 -11.47 1.24
CA ASP A 20 0.96 -12.63 0.40
C ASP A 20 -0.22 -13.61 0.41
N ARG A 21 -0.80 -13.85 1.59
CA ARG A 21 -1.98 -14.69 1.75
C ARG A 21 -3.16 -14.14 0.95
N VAL A 22 -3.41 -12.83 1.00
CA VAL A 22 -4.51 -12.19 0.26
C VAL A 22 -4.31 -12.29 -1.25
N PHE A 23 -3.09 -12.05 -1.76
CA PHE A 23 -2.76 -12.24 -3.19
C PHE A 23 -3.05 -13.68 -3.64
N ILE A 24 -2.63 -14.67 -2.85
CA ILE A 24 -2.81 -16.09 -3.16
C ILE A 24 -4.29 -16.48 -3.11
N GLN A 25 -4.99 -16.14 -2.01
CA GLN A 25 -6.37 -16.56 -1.77
C GLN A 25 -7.36 -15.98 -2.78
N ASN A 26 -7.16 -14.73 -3.19
CA ASN A 26 -8.06 -14.05 -4.12
C ASN A 26 -7.62 -14.19 -5.58
N ASN A 27 -6.45 -14.80 -5.82
CA ASN A 27 -5.86 -14.93 -7.15
C ASN A 27 -5.76 -13.59 -7.90
N VAL A 28 -5.22 -12.58 -7.21
CA VAL A 28 -5.02 -11.22 -7.75
C VAL A 28 -3.54 -10.87 -7.74
N ASP A 29 -3.14 -9.98 -8.65
CA ASP A 29 -1.77 -9.44 -8.71
C ASP A 29 -1.71 -7.96 -8.29
N LEU A 30 -2.85 -7.34 -7.98
CA LEU A 30 -2.96 -5.95 -7.53
C LEU A 30 -3.83 -5.86 -6.27
N ILE A 31 -3.29 -5.24 -5.22
CA ILE A 31 -4.05 -4.83 -4.02
C ILE A 31 -3.92 -3.32 -3.88
N ILE A 32 -5.04 -2.64 -3.63
CA ILE A 32 -5.09 -1.20 -3.34
C ILE A 32 -5.78 -1.04 -1.98
N HIS A 33 -5.13 -0.39 -1.01
CA HIS A 33 -5.70 -0.14 0.31
C HIS A 33 -5.25 1.20 0.90
N GLY A 34 -5.88 1.63 1.99
CA GLY A 34 -5.47 2.81 2.77
C GLY A 34 -5.10 2.43 4.21
N HIS A 35 -5.62 3.18 5.18
CA HIS A 35 -5.53 2.96 6.63
C HIS A 35 -4.17 3.22 7.29
N THR A 36 -3.05 2.84 6.68
CA THR A 36 -1.71 3.11 7.26
C THR A 36 -1.22 4.54 7.04
N HIS A 37 -1.88 5.30 6.14
CA HIS A 37 -1.58 6.70 5.81
C HIS A 37 -0.15 6.93 5.27
N ARG A 38 0.49 5.86 4.78
CA ARG A 38 1.86 5.87 4.23
C ARG A 38 1.82 5.61 2.72
N PRO A 39 1.56 6.63 1.88
CA PRO A 39 1.38 6.43 0.45
C PRO A 39 2.63 5.81 -0.20
N MET A 40 2.48 4.62 -0.77
CA MET A 40 3.58 3.90 -1.41
C MET A 40 3.06 2.86 -2.41
N ILE A 41 3.82 2.61 -3.48
CA ILE A 41 3.62 1.48 -4.39
C ILE A 41 4.72 0.46 -4.09
N HIS A 42 4.34 -0.73 -3.65
CA HIS A 42 5.26 -1.84 -3.37
C HIS A 42 5.15 -2.88 -4.48
N HIS A 43 6.29 -3.32 -5.01
CA HIS A 43 6.38 -4.43 -5.94
C HIS A 43 7.04 -5.64 -5.27
N LYS A 44 6.48 -6.84 -5.48
CA LYS A 44 7.00 -8.08 -4.88
C LYS A 44 6.68 -9.27 -5.79
N LYS A 45 7.45 -10.35 -5.68
CA LYS A 45 7.07 -11.66 -6.25
C LYS A 45 6.39 -12.52 -5.20
N VAL A 46 5.21 -13.05 -5.52
CA VAL A 46 4.46 -14.01 -4.66
C VAL A 46 4.09 -15.22 -5.52
N ASN A 47 4.60 -16.41 -5.17
CA ASN A 47 4.50 -17.62 -5.98
C ASN A 47 4.90 -17.39 -7.45
N ASP A 48 6.08 -16.79 -7.65
CA ASP A 48 6.67 -16.44 -8.96
C ASP A 48 5.87 -15.42 -9.81
N ARG A 49 4.75 -14.91 -9.32
CA ARG A 49 3.96 -13.85 -9.96
C ARG A 49 4.40 -12.48 -9.48
N ASP A 50 4.50 -11.53 -10.40
CA ASP A 50 4.75 -10.12 -10.10
C ASP A 50 3.47 -9.49 -9.54
N THR A 51 3.52 -9.10 -8.27
CA THR A 51 2.40 -8.46 -7.57
C THR A 51 2.72 -7.02 -7.21
N THR A 52 1.67 -6.19 -7.14
CA THR A 52 1.74 -4.79 -6.77
C THR A 52 0.77 -4.50 -5.63
N ARG A 53 1.27 -3.86 -4.57
CA ARG A 53 0.46 -3.36 -3.45
C ARG A 53 0.55 -1.85 -3.41
N VAL A 54 -0.57 -1.17 -3.55
CA VAL A 54 -0.67 0.28 -3.47
C VAL A 54 -1.30 0.69 -2.14
N VAL A 55 -0.62 1.57 -1.42
CA VAL A 55 -1.10 2.23 -0.21
C VAL A 55 -1.50 3.66 -0.58
N LEU A 56 -2.76 4.03 -0.33
CA LEU A 56 -3.27 5.39 -0.49
C LEU A 56 -2.88 6.25 0.71
N GLY A 57 -2.61 7.53 0.47
CA GLY A 57 -2.47 8.52 1.53
C GLY A 57 -3.82 8.87 2.14
N ASP A 58 -3.78 9.52 3.30
CA ASP A 58 -4.97 10.15 3.88
C ASP A 58 -5.26 11.52 3.23
N TRP A 59 -6.33 12.16 3.71
CA TRP A 59 -6.80 13.45 3.22
C TRP A 59 -6.71 14.54 4.30
N HIS A 60 -5.74 14.46 5.22
CA HIS A 60 -5.62 15.43 6.32
C HIS A 60 -5.23 16.83 5.81
N GLU A 61 -4.19 16.92 4.98
CA GLU A 61 -3.70 18.19 4.44
C GLU A 61 -4.11 18.40 2.97
N THR A 62 -4.13 17.32 2.19
CA THR A 62 -4.30 17.35 0.72
C THR A 62 -5.08 16.11 0.29
N GLY A 63 -5.87 16.18 -0.78
CA GLY A 63 -6.53 14.99 -1.30
C GLY A 63 -5.51 13.99 -1.86
N SER A 64 -5.65 12.69 -1.58
CA SER A 64 -4.78 11.64 -2.11
C SER A 64 -5.57 10.67 -3.00
N TYR A 65 -5.02 10.35 -4.18
CA TYR A 65 -5.65 9.42 -5.13
C TYR A 65 -4.62 8.62 -5.93
N LEU A 66 -5.05 7.46 -6.43
CA LEU A 66 -4.30 6.66 -7.40
C LEU A 66 -4.83 6.94 -8.80
N ARG A 67 -3.93 7.30 -9.72
CA ARG A 67 -4.20 7.36 -11.16
C ARG A 67 -3.72 6.06 -11.81
N ILE A 68 -4.61 5.41 -12.55
CA ILE A 68 -4.32 4.21 -13.34
C ILE A 68 -4.46 4.59 -14.82
N ASN A 69 -3.45 4.26 -15.61
CA ASN A 69 -3.48 4.44 -17.06
C ASN A 69 -3.30 3.10 -17.76
N ASP A 70 -4.39 2.57 -18.31
CA ASP A 70 -4.41 1.26 -18.96
C ASP A 70 -3.51 1.20 -20.20
N ALA A 71 -3.40 2.30 -20.95
CA ALA A 71 -2.61 2.33 -22.18
C ALA A 71 -1.11 2.23 -21.90
N SER A 72 -0.64 2.73 -20.76
CA SER A 72 0.77 2.71 -20.36
C SER A 72 1.07 1.72 -19.23
N ALA A 73 0.06 1.01 -18.73
CA ALA A 73 0.11 0.22 -17.49
C ALA A 73 0.72 1.00 -16.29
N GLU A 74 0.55 2.33 -16.26
CA GLU A 74 1.14 3.19 -15.24
C GLU A 74 0.23 3.25 -14.01
N LEU A 75 0.81 3.06 -12.83
CA LEU A 75 0.21 3.33 -11.54
C LEU A 75 0.93 4.51 -10.90
N LYS A 76 0.18 5.58 -10.58
CA LYS A 76 0.77 6.80 -10.01
C LYS A 76 -0.05 7.31 -8.83
N LEU A 77 0.58 7.38 -7.66
CA LEU A 77 0.03 8.10 -6.52
C LEU A 77 0.17 9.61 -6.75
N GLN A 78 -0.92 10.34 -6.55
CA GLN A 78 -0.98 11.78 -6.75
C GLN A 78 -1.73 12.45 -5.61
N THR A 79 -1.49 13.76 -5.46
CA THR A 79 -2.23 14.63 -4.55
C THR A 79 -2.98 15.71 -5.33
N TYR A 80 -4.05 16.22 -4.73
CA TYR A 80 -4.83 17.36 -5.22
C TYR A 80 -4.84 18.47 -4.15
N GLN A 81 -4.75 19.72 -4.60
CA GLN A 81 -4.84 20.94 -3.81
C GLN A 81 -6.05 21.74 -4.26
#